data_AF-A0A661S5R9-F1
#
_entry.id   AF-A0A661S5R9-F1
#
_cell.length_a   1.000
_cell.length_b   1.000
_cell.length_c   1.000
_cell.angle_alpha   90.00
_cell.angle_beta   90.00
_cell.angle_gamma   90.00
#
_symmetry.space_group_name_H-M   'P 1'
#
loop_
_entity.id
_entity.type
_entity.pdbx_description
1 polymer ?
#
loop_
_entity_poly.entity_id
_entity_poly.type
_entity_poly.pdbx_seq_one_letter_code
_entity_poly.pdbx_strand_id
1 'polypeptide(L)'
;MIDFIRSKNFAGGFRPEIEISKIDINNNEIDIIVIFDRPYKPYYLDSDFQGLKANHIYTRTNDSNTPKNKSADLYVVEKMWRQRSADQNENSPSDWLFPKLPQANPM
;
A
#
# COMPACT_ATOMS: atom_id res chain seq x y z
N MET A 1 6.83 -18.22 3.51
CA MET A 1 6.66 -16.75 3.65
C MET A 1 5.41 -16.22 2.92
N ILE A 2 5.17 -16.59 1.65
CA ILE A 2 3.91 -16.22 0.95
C ILE A 2 2.67 -16.67 1.74
N ASP A 3 2.66 -17.92 2.21
CA ASP A 3 1.54 -18.44 3.01
C ASP A 3 1.36 -17.70 4.34
N PHE A 4 2.45 -17.20 4.92
CA PHE A 4 2.39 -16.41 6.15
C PHE A 4 1.63 -15.10 5.92
N ILE A 5 1.92 -14.37 4.83
CA ILE A 5 1.17 -13.15 4.48
C ILE A 5 -0.29 -13.50 4.17
N ARG A 6 -0.53 -14.60 3.46
CA ARG A 6 -1.90 -15.06 3.13
C ARG A 6 -2.70 -15.48 4.37
N SER A 7 -2.03 -15.98 5.41
CA SER A 7 -2.69 -16.42 6.64
C SER A 7 -3.06 -15.26 7.56
N LYS A 8 -2.65 -14.02 7.27
CA LYS A 8 -3.01 -12.85 8.08
C LYS A 8 -4.32 -12.24 7.62
N ASN A 9 -5.06 -11.76 8.61
CA ASN A 9 -6.30 -11.05 8.40
C ASN A 9 -5.99 -9.57 8.18
N PHE A 10 -6.02 -9.16 6.91
CA PHE A 10 -5.91 -7.77 6.53
C PHE A 10 -7.30 -7.16 6.42
N ALA A 11 -7.42 -5.91 6.86
CA ALA A 11 -8.68 -5.19 6.80
C ALA A 11 -9.21 -5.07 5.37
N GLY A 12 -10.52 -5.30 5.21
CA GLY A 12 -11.19 -5.30 3.92
C GLY A 12 -10.76 -6.42 2.97
N GLY A 13 -9.98 -7.41 3.43
CA GLY A 13 -9.50 -8.52 2.61
C GLY A 13 -8.38 -8.17 1.62
N PHE A 14 -7.91 -6.92 1.61
CA PHE A 14 -6.83 -6.46 0.73
C PHE A 14 -5.47 -6.82 1.31
N ARG A 15 -4.69 -7.61 0.57
CA ARG A 15 -3.36 -8.06 1.00
C ARG A 15 -2.30 -7.51 0.06
N PRO A 16 -1.08 -7.22 0.53
CA PRO A 16 0.02 -6.86 -0.35
C PRO A 16 0.33 -8.04 -1.28
N GLU A 17 0.49 -7.73 -2.56
CA GLU A 17 1.02 -8.67 -3.53
C GLU A 17 2.54 -8.72 -3.40
N ILE A 18 3.09 -9.92 -3.25
CA ILE A 18 4.51 -10.13 -3.02
C ILE A 18 5.06 -11.26 -3.89
N GLU A 19 6.34 -11.17 -4.20
CA GLU A 19 7.14 -12.21 -4.85
C GLU A 19 8.40 -12.48 -4.00
N ILE A 20 8.89 -13.72 -4.04
CA ILE A 20 10.18 -14.08 -3.44
C ILE A 20 11.10 -14.47 -4.57
N SER A 21 12.17 -13.69 -4.73
CA SER A 21 13.26 -13.96 -5.65
C SER A 21 14.50 -14.40 -4.85
N LYS A 22 15.40 -15.13 -5.50
CA LYS A 22 16.63 -15.62 -4.89
C LYS A 22 17.81 -15.20 -5.71
N ILE A 23 18.87 -14.77 -5.04
CA ILE A 23 20.17 -14.53 -5.67
C ILE A 23 21.27 -15.25 -4.89
N ASP A 24 22.27 -15.75 -5.60
CA ASP A 24 23.45 -16.36 -5.01
C ASP A 24 24.65 -15.42 -5.12
N ILE A 25 25.27 -15.10 -3.99
CA ILE A 25 26.50 -14.29 -3.93
C ILE A 25 27.53 -15.03 -3.07
N ASN A 26 28.68 -15.36 -3.66
CA ASN A 26 29.79 -16.03 -2.96
C ASN A 26 29.34 -17.31 -2.20
N ASN A 27 28.53 -18.14 -2.85
CA ASN A 27 27.93 -19.36 -2.26
C ASN A 27 27.00 -19.10 -1.06
N ASN A 28 26.49 -17.88 -0.90
CA ASN A 28 25.42 -17.57 0.05
C ASN A 28 24.13 -17.23 -0.72
N GLU A 29 23.04 -17.89 -0.35
CA GLU A 29 21.70 -17.61 -0.87
C GLU A 29 21.10 -16.41 -0.13
N ILE A 30 20.57 -15.45 -0.88
CA ILE A 30 19.84 -14.29 -0.34
C ILE A 30 18.41 -14.33 -0.89
N ASP A 31 17.44 -14.43 0.02
CA ASP A 31 16.02 -14.28 -0.29
C ASP A 31 15.65 -12.80 -0.38
N ILE A 32 15.11 -12.40 -1.54
CA ILE A 32 14.62 -11.05 -1.82
C ILE A 32 13.09 -11.09 -1.82
N ILE A 33 12.47 -10.34 -0.90
CA ILE A 33 11.02 -10.14 -0.90
C ILE A 33 10.72 -8.88 -1.72
N VAL A 34 10.05 -9.05 -2.84
CA VAL A 34 9.55 -7.95 -3.69
C VAL A 34 8.11 -7.67 -3.31
N ILE A 35 7.78 -6.41 -3.02
CA ILE A 35 6.41 -5.97 -2.71
C ILE A 35 5.95 -5.09 -3.86
N PHE A 36 4.87 -5.48 -4.54
CA PHE A 36 4.37 -4.72 -5.68
C PHE A 36 3.63 -3.46 -5.24
N ASP A 37 3.87 -2.36 -5.96
CA ASP A 37 3.09 -1.14 -5.78
C ASP A 37 1.70 -1.33 -6.38
N ARG A 38 0.70 -1.43 -5.50
CA ARG A 38 -0.70 -1.60 -5.85
C ARG A 38 -1.56 -0.53 -5.19
N PRO A 39 -2.66 -0.11 -5.85
CA PRO A 39 -3.52 0.97 -5.39
C PRO A 39 -4.47 0.59 -4.24
N TYR A 40 -4.16 -0.47 -3.49
CA TYR A 40 -5.00 -0.97 -2.39
C TYR A 40 -4.50 -0.57 -1.01
N LYS A 41 -3.42 0.22 -0.95
CA LYS A 41 -2.87 0.78 0.29
C LYS A 41 -3.88 1.73 0.96
N PRO A 42 -3.82 1.88 2.30
CA PRO A 42 -2.92 1.19 3.21
C PRO A 42 -3.33 -0.26 3.47
N TYR A 43 -2.33 -1.13 3.67
CA TYR A 43 -2.53 -2.49 4.17
C TYR A 43 -2.32 -2.50 5.67
N TYR A 44 -3.29 -3.01 6.43
CA TYR A 44 -3.20 -3.10 7.88
C TYR A 44 -3.96 -4.32 8.39
N LEU A 45 -3.54 -4.83 9.55
CA LEU A 45 -4.15 -5.98 10.19
C LEU A 45 -5.43 -5.58 10.91
N ASP A 46 -6.42 -6.45 10.90
CA ASP A 46 -7.67 -6.27 11.67
C ASP A 46 -7.54 -6.73 13.14
N SER A 47 -6.43 -7.38 13.47
CA SER A 47 -6.17 -8.04 14.74
C SER A 47 -4.72 -7.84 15.16
N ASP A 48 -4.48 -7.79 16.48
CA ASP A 48 -3.15 -7.66 17.05
C ASP A 48 -2.28 -8.87 16.67
N PHE A 49 -1.01 -8.65 16.34
CA PHE A 49 -0.08 -9.72 15.99
C PHE A 49 1.34 -9.43 16.47
N GLN A 50 1.88 -10.27 17.37
CA GLN A 50 3.26 -10.22 17.86
C GLN A 50 3.74 -8.80 18.27
N GLY A 51 2.87 -8.07 18.97
CA GLY A 51 3.14 -6.71 19.44
C GLY A 51 2.87 -5.60 18.41
N LEU A 52 2.45 -5.95 17.20
CA LEU A 52 1.79 -5.02 16.28
C LEU A 52 0.31 -4.88 16.67
N LYS A 53 -0.20 -3.67 16.56
CA LYS A 53 -1.59 -3.35 16.91
C LYS A 53 -2.49 -3.38 15.70
N ALA A 54 -3.71 -3.89 15.90
CA ALA A 54 -4.78 -3.83 14.92
C ALA A 54 -4.98 -2.38 14.46
N ASN A 55 -5.31 -2.20 13.18
CA ASN A 55 -5.60 -0.92 12.55
C ASN A 55 -4.46 0.10 12.55
N HIS A 56 -3.26 -0.26 13.05
CA HIS A 56 -2.07 0.58 12.89
C HIS A 56 -1.46 0.36 11.51
N ILE A 57 -1.07 1.47 10.89
CA ILE A 57 -0.37 1.47 9.61
C ILE A 57 1.10 1.69 9.92
N TYR A 58 1.95 0.78 9.45
CA TYR A 58 3.39 0.87 9.64
C TYR A 58 4.03 1.21 8.31
N THR A 59 4.85 2.25 8.28
CA THR A 59 5.61 2.65 7.09
C THR A 59 7.10 2.54 7.34
N ARG A 60 7.84 2.37 6.25
CA ARG A 60 9.30 2.48 6.25
C ARG A 60 9.68 3.70 5.43
N THR A 61 10.40 4.63 6.03
CA THR A 61 10.98 5.80 5.35
C THR A 61 12.49 5.64 5.42
N ASN A 62 13.13 5.44 4.25
CA ASN A 62 14.55 5.10 4.15
C ASN A 62 14.89 3.82 4.94
N ASP A 63 15.67 3.96 6.01
CA ASP A 63 16.12 2.86 6.87
C ASP A 63 15.22 2.65 8.11
N SER A 64 14.29 3.57 8.35
CA SER A 64 13.54 3.68 9.61
C SER A 64 12.11 3.18 9.47
N ASN A 65 11.66 2.36 10.42
CA ASN A 65 10.29 1.86 10.50
C ASN A 65 9.46 2.64 11.53
N THR A 66 8.14 2.72 11.34
CA THR A 66 7.21 3.16 12.39
C THR A 66 7.39 2.29 13.65
N PRO A 67 7.56 2.88 14.86
CA PRO A 67 7.64 2.12 16.10
C PRO A 67 6.41 1.23 16.34
N LYS A 68 6.59 0.03 16.91
CA LYS A 68 5.51 -0.95 17.12
C LYS A 68 4.30 -0.40 17.89
N ASN A 69 4.55 0.55 18.81
CA ASN A 69 3.55 1.18 19.67
C ASN A 69 2.92 2.45 19.06
N LYS A 70 3.17 2.74 17.79
CA LYS A 70 2.62 3.90 17.08
C LYS A 70 2.10 3.49 15.70
N SER A 71 1.23 4.31 15.13
CA SER A 71 0.88 4.26 13.71
C SER A 71 1.70 5.31 12.95
N ALA A 72 1.78 5.16 11.63
CA ALA A 72 2.34 6.15 10.72
C ALA A 72 1.60 7.48 10.87
N ASP A 73 2.31 8.56 10.53
CA ASP A 73 1.77 9.91 10.58
C ASP A 73 0.50 10.04 9.73
N LEU A 74 -0.47 10.81 10.22
CA LEU A 74 -1.77 11.00 9.57
C LEU A 74 -1.61 11.46 8.12
N TYR A 75 -0.67 12.36 7.83
CA TYR A 75 -0.44 12.85 6.48
C TYR A 75 -0.05 11.74 5.50
N VAL A 76 0.77 10.78 5.96
CA VAL A 76 1.19 9.64 5.13
C VAL A 76 0.02 8.69 4.89
N VAL A 77 -0.77 8.43 5.93
CA VAL A 77 -1.97 7.60 5.83
C VAL A 77 -3.00 8.21 4.87
N GLU A 78 -3.27 9.52 4.99
CA GLU A 78 -4.16 10.25 4.08
C GLU A 78 -3.68 10.18 2.63
N LYS A 79 -2.37 10.30 2.38
CA LYS A 79 -1.83 10.19 1.02
C LYS A 79 -2.10 8.80 0.42
N MET A 80 -1.97 7.72 1.19
CA MET A 80 -2.29 6.37 0.72
C MET A 80 -3.77 6.23 0.38
N TRP A 81 -4.67 6.75 1.23
CA TRP A 81 -6.10 6.75 0.95
C TRP A 81 -6.47 7.57 -0.27
N ARG A 82 -5.85 8.73 -0.47
CA ARG A 82 -6.05 9.55 -1.68
C ARG A 82 -5.66 8.82 -2.94
N GLN A 83 -4.50 8.14 -2.94
CA GLN A 83 -4.07 7.32 -4.07
C GLN A 83 -5.08 6.21 -4.33
N ARG A 84 -5.44 5.44 -3.30
CA ARG A 84 -6.44 4.37 -3.43
C ARG A 84 -7.76 4.87 -4.00
N SER A 85 -8.32 5.95 -3.46
CA SER A 85 -9.59 6.50 -3.95
C SER A 85 -9.49 7.05 -5.38
N ALA A 86 -8.36 7.68 -5.73
CA ALA A 86 -8.13 8.18 -7.09
C ALA A 86 -8.04 7.02 -8.09
N ASP A 87 -7.33 5.95 -7.75
CA ASP A 87 -7.15 4.80 -8.62
C ASP A 87 -8.42 3.94 -8.77
N GLN A 88 -9.36 4.01 -7.81
CA GLN A 88 -10.69 3.38 -7.93
C GLN A 88 -11.67 4.21 -8.78
N ASN A 89 -11.40 5.49 -8.99
CA ASN A 89 -12.18 6.32 -9.90
C ASN A 89 -11.51 6.29 -11.27
N GLU A 90 -12.11 5.64 -12.26
CA GLU A 90 -11.65 5.70 -13.66
C GLU A 90 -11.61 7.13 -14.25
N ASN A 91 -12.11 8.11 -13.50
CA ASN A 91 -11.94 9.54 -13.78
C ASN A 91 -10.69 10.05 -13.07
N SER A 92 -9.72 10.48 -13.86
CA SER A 92 -8.47 11.08 -13.39
C SER A 92 -8.77 12.27 -12.46
N PRO A 93 -7.97 12.54 -11.42
CA PRO A 93 -8.14 13.72 -10.59
C PRO A 93 -8.20 15.06 -11.35
N SER A 94 -7.66 15.09 -12.57
CA SER A 94 -7.80 16.21 -13.50
C SER A 94 -9.24 16.49 -13.91
N ASP A 95 -10.12 15.48 -13.95
CA ASP A 95 -11.50 15.61 -14.42
C ASP A 95 -12.39 16.40 -13.44
N TRP A 96 -12.00 16.47 -12.15
CA TRP A 96 -12.69 17.30 -11.15
C TRP A 96 -12.11 18.71 -11.01
N LEU A 97 -10.79 18.86 -11.22
CA LEU A 97 -10.09 20.14 -11.11
C LEU A 97 -10.26 21.01 -12.37
N PHE A 98 -10.46 20.38 -13.52
CA PHE A 98 -10.74 21.05 -14.79
C PHE A 98 -11.95 20.38 -15.44
N PRO A 99 -13.19 20.78 -15.07
CA PRO A 99 -14.36 20.30 -15.80
C PRO A 99 -14.18 20.62 -17.28
N LYS A 100 -14.31 19.61 -18.15
CA LYS A 100 -14.15 19.77 -19.59
C LYS A 100 -15.09 20.89 -20.05
N LEU A 101 -14.51 21.97 -20.59
CA LEU A 101 -15.31 23.06 -21.14
C LEU A 101 -16.26 22.46 -22.18
N PRO A 102 -17.54 22.88 -22.19
CA PRO A 102 -18.48 22.40 -23.20
C PRO A 102 -17.86 22.67 -24.57
N GLN A 103 -17.69 21.62 -25.37
CA GLN A 103 -17.20 21.75 -26.73
C GLN A 103 -18.24 22.58 -27.47
N ALA A 104 -17.82 23.75 -27.98
CA ALA A 104 -18.69 24.58 -28.80
C ALA A 104 -19.10 23.76 -30.03
N ASN A 105 -20.40 23.50 -30.17
CA ASN A 105 -20.91 22.89 -31.39
C ASN A 105 -20.59 23.83 -32.56
N PRO A 106 -19.89 23.37 -33.61
CA PRO A 106 -19.73 24.18 -34.80
C PRO A 106 -21.11 24.42 -35.44
N MET A 107 -21.39 25.66 -35.82
CA MET A 107 -22.54 26.03 -36.65
C MET A 107 -22.38 25.51 -38.08
#